data_AF-A0A4C1ZM32-F1
#
_entry.id   AF-A0A4C1ZM32-F1
#
_cell.length_a   1.000
_cell.length_b   1.000
_cell.length_c   1.000
_cell.angle_alpha   90.00
_cell.angle_beta   90.00
_cell.angle_gamma   90.00
#
_symmetry.space_group_name_H-M   'P 1'
#
loop_
_entity.id
_entity.type
_entity.pdbx_description
1 polymer ?
#
loop_
_entity_poly.entity_id
_entity_poly.type
_entity_poly.pdbx_seq_one_letter_code
_entity_poly.pdbx_strand_id
1 'polypeptide(L)'
;MRRGKTSGISLRKAGRCAYFGCAHTRVPRATSVLTSSPGTPPSKRRRQRITIVFRCRTQKKPIRAASLDERQQRYTEGGTGEITKRFFPRVKEAYRILSQVPMTPLLAQTLTGHGGFTQYLNRFKLKDLPYCACAPSKVQDVLHVLEECPIFARERAETEAGTNFMIARYGFPGLLNDEQNRAVLLKFCERVHKTM
;
A
#
# COMPACT_ATOMS: atom_id res chain seq x y z
N MET A 1 -53.72 22.43 17.26
CA MET A 1 -52.35 22.09 17.67
C MET A 1 -51.71 21.15 16.64
N ARG A 2 -50.52 21.54 16.17
CA ARG A 2 -49.44 20.79 15.49
C ARG A 2 -49.80 19.81 14.34
N ARG A 3 -49.59 20.33 13.12
CA ARG A 3 -49.35 19.58 11.87
C ARG A 3 -48.00 18.84 11.96
N GLY A 4 -48.00 17.52 11.78
CA GLY A 4 -46.79 16.71 11.62
C GLY A 4 -46.24 16.86 10.19
N LYS A 5 -45.08 17.49 10.07
CA LYS A 5 -44.41 17.84 8.82
C LYS A 5 -43.73 16.61 8.20
N THR A 6 -43.92 16.44 6.91
CA THR A 6 -42.99 15.75 6.01
C THR A 6 -41.61 16.40 6.09
N SER A 7 -40.54 15.61 6.22
CA SER A 7 -39.18 16.11 6.02
C SER A 7 -38.36 15.08 5.27
N GLY A 8 -38.13 15.36 3.99
CA GLY A 8 -37.18 14.65 3.15
C GLY A 8 -35.79 14.73 3.76
N ILE A 9 -35.08 13.60 3.74
CA ILE A 9 -33.71 13.53 4.21
C ILE A 9 -32.85 14.18 3.13
N SER A 10 -32.47 15.42 3.39
CA SER A 10 -31.61 16.20 2.50
C SER A 10 -30.20 15.61 2.52
N LEU A 11 -29.71 15.22 1.35
CA LEU A 11 -28.28 15.10 1.06
C LEU A 11 -27.63 16.47 1.24
N ARG A 12 -26.92 16.68 2.35
CA ARG A 12 -25.80 17.63 2.52
C ARG A 12 -25.31 17.62 3.98
N LYS A 13 -24.21 16.93 4.23
CA LYS A 13 -23.03 17.53 4.88
C LYS A 13 -21.85 16.59 4.80
N ALA A 14 -20.84 17.05 4.07
CA ALA A 14 -19.50 16.50 4.08
C ALA A 14 -18.94 16.51 5.52
N GLY A 15 -18.98 15.35 6.17
CA GLY A 15 -18.26 15.07 7.40
C GLY A 15 -16.87 14.57 7.04
N ARG A 16 -15.89 15.47 7.07
CA ARG A 16 -14.47 15.17 6.89
C ARG A 16 -14.04 14.13 7.93
N CYS A 17 -13.45 13.04 7.44
CA CYS A 17 -12.73 12.06 8.24
C CYS A 17 -11.62 12.75 9.05
N ALA A 18 -11.60 12.54 10.37
CA ALA A 18 -10.72 13.23 11.32
C ALA A 18 -9.25 12.76 11.30
N TYR A 19 -8.78 12.05 10.27
CA TYR A 19 -7.42 11.51 10.21
C TYR A 19 -6.48 12.16 9.19
N PHE A 20 -6.91 13.19 8.45
CA PHE A 20 -6.05 13.93 7.53
C PHE A 20 -6.17 15.44 7.75
N GLY A 21 -5.64 15.89 8.89
CA GLY A 21 -5.54 17.29 9.27
C GLY A 21 -4.09 17.78 9.27
N CYS A 22 -3.38 17.68 8.15
CA CYS A 22 -2.17 18.46 7.95
C CYS A 22 -2.28 19.19 6.61
N ALA A 23 -2.98 20.33 6.63
CA ALA A 23 -2.79 21.31 5.59
C ALA A 23 -1.32 21.73 5.67
N HIS A 24 -0.53 21.32 4.68
CA HIS A 24 0.77 21.92 4.42
C HIS A 24 0.53 23.38 4.07
N THR A 25 0.46 24.25 5.08
CA THR A 25 0.81 25.65 4.88
C THR A 25 2.27 25.64 4.47
N ARG A 26 2.51 25.66 3.15
CA ARG A 26 3.77 26.16 2.62
C ARG A 26 3.84 27.61 3.07
N VAL A 27 4.42 27.84 4.24
CA VAL A 27 4.99 29.14 4.58
C VAL A 27 5.85 29.50 3.37
N PRO A 28 5.63 30.65 2.72
CA PRO A 28 6.51 31.09 1.66
C PRO A 28 7.91 31.06 2.24
N ARG A 29 8.74 30.15 1.72
CA ARG A 29 10.16 30.19 2.02
C ARG A 29 10.59 31.52 1.43
N ALA A 30 10.79 32.53 2.28
CA ALA A 30 11.50 33.72 1.90
C ALA A 30 12.87 33.22 1.44
N THR A 31 13.03 33.07 0.13
CA THR A 31 14.30 32.83 -0.50
C THR A 31 15.01 34.17 -0.46
N SER A 32 15.51 34.56 0.72
CA SER A 32 16.65 35.46 0.77
C SER A 32 17.83 34.64 0.24
N VAL A 33 17.92 34.58 -1.09
CA VAL A 33 19.14 34.21 -1.79
C VAL A 33 20.10 35.36 -1.52
N LEU A 34 20.71 35.37 -0.33
CA LEU A 34 22.03 35.97 -0.19
C LEU A 34 22.93 35.06 -1.00
N THR A 35 23.18 35.46 -2.24
CA THR A 35 24.24 34.93 -3.09
C THR A 35 25.55 35.09 -2.34
N SER A 36 25.93 34.10 -1.54
CA SER A 36 27.27 34.03 -0.99
C SER A 36 28.22 33.75 -2.15
N SER A 37 29.10 34.70 -2.46
CA SER A 37 30.13 34.56 -3.48
C SER A 37 30.90 33.24 -3.31
N PRO A 38 31.20 32.52 -4.40
CA PRO A 38 31.98 31.29 -4.33
C PRO A 38 33.33 31.60 -3.66
N GLY A 39 33.64 30.90 -2.56
CA GLY A 39 34.93 31.04 -1.85
C GLY A 39 34.87 31.69 -0.47
N THR A 40 33.73 32.25 -0.03
CA THR A 40 33.64 32.77 1.35
C THR A 40 33.42 31.64 2.36
N PRO A 41 34.27 31.50 3.40
CA PRO A 41 34.12 30.44 4.38
C PRO A 41 32.81 30.60 5.18
N PRO A 42 32.11 29.50 5.51
CA PRO A 42 30.87 29.58 6.27
C PRO A 42 31.10 30.23 7.63
N SER A 43 30.15 31.08 8.06
CA SER A 43 30.18 31.73 9.37
C SER A 43 30.24 30.70 10.51
N LYS A 44 30.79 31.09 11.68
CA LYS A 44 30.94 30.20 12.84
C LYS A 44 29.63 29.48 13.21
N ARG A 45 28.51 30.19 13.21
CA ARG A 45 27.16 29.64 13.48
C ARG A 45 26.70 28.66 12.40
N ARG A 46 27.02 28.92 11.13
CA ARG A 46 26.73 28.02 10.00
C ARG A 46 27.59 26.75 10.06
N ARG A 47 28.88 26.87 10.41
CA ARG A 47 29.78 25.71 10.64
C ARG A 47 29.27 24.82 11.78
N GLN A 48 28.94 25.40 12.94
CA GLN A 48 28.39 24.65 14.07
C GLN A 48 27.11 23.89 13.70
N ARG A 49 26.17 24.54 12.99
CA ARG A 49 24.97 23.86 12.48
C ARG A 49 25.29 22.70 11.54
N ILE A 50 26.23 22.89 10.60
CA ILE A 50 26.65 21.83 9.66
C ILE A 50 27.25 20.64 10.44
N THR A 51 28.14 20.90 11.40
CA THR A 51 28.76 19.84 12.22
C THR A 51 27.73 19.08 13.04
N ILE A 52 26.78 19.76 13.67
CA ILE A 52 25.69 19.13 14.45
C ILE A 52 24.83 18.25 13.53
N VAL A 53 24.40 18.77 12.37
CA VAL A 53 23.58 18.01 11.42
C VAL A 53 24.33 16.78 10.91
N PHE A 54 25.62 16.92 10.58
CA PHE A 54 26.43 15.80 10.12
C PHE A 54 26.58 14.74 11.21
N ARG A 55 26.96 15.13 12.43
CA ARG A 55 27.10 14.21 13.58
C ARG A 55 25.78 13.50 13.91
N CYS A 56 24.67 14.23 13.96
CA CYS A 56 23.36 13.63 14.15
C CYS A 56 23.02 12.66 13.00
N ARG A 57 23.37 12.98 11.75
CA ARG A 57 23.10 12.11 10.61
C ARG A 57 23.95 10.84 10.67
N THR A 58 25.23 10.93 11.01
CA THR A 58 26.12 9.77 11.11
C THR A 58 25.72 8.84 12.25
N GLN A 59 25.30 9.39 13.40
CA GLN A 59 24.83 8.59 14.53
C GLN A 59 23.42 8.00 14.33
N LYS A 60 22.51 8.70 13.65
CA LYS A 60 21.15 8.20 13.39
C LYS A 60 21.09 7.13 12.30
N LYS A 61 22.07 7.06 11.40
CA LYS A 61 22.15 6.06 10.33
C LYS A 61 22.18 4.61 10.86
N PRO A 62 23.11 4.21 11.74
CA PRO A 62 23.16 2.84 12.25
C PRO A 62 21.92 2.48 13.08
N ILE A 63 21.40 3.42 13.89
CA ILE A 63 20.18 3.22 14.67
C ILE A 63 18.98 2.93 13.76
N ARG A 64 18.83 3.69 12.67
CA ARG A 64 17.77 3.45 11.68
C ARG A 64 17.93 2.13 10.95
N ALA A 65 19.17 1.73 10.64
CA ALA A 65 19.44 0.44 10.01
C ALA A 65 19.06 -0.71 10.95
N ALA A 66 19.58 -0.71 12.17
CA ALA A 66 19.25 -1.72 13.19
C ALA A 66 17.73 -1.80 13.45
N SER A 67 17.06 -0.65 13.59
CA SER A 67 15.60 -0.63 13.77
C SER A 67 14.83 -1.19 12.58
N LEU A 68 15.32 -1.00 11.35
CA LEU A 68 14.71 -1.61 10.16
C LEU A 68 14.95 -3.12 10.13
N ASP A 69 16.13 -3.58 10.54
CA ASP A 69 16.48 -5.00 10.59
C ASP A 69 15.62 -5.74 11.63
N GLU A 70 15.46 -5.18 12.84
CA GLU A 70 14.55 -5.72 13.86
C GLU A 70 13.09 -5.78 13.38
N ARG A 71 12.65 -4.78 12.61
CA ARG A 71 11.30 -4.77 12.02
C ARG A 71 11.16 -5.82 10.93
N GLN A 72 12.19 -6.00 10.11
CA GLN A 72 12.23 -7.04 9.09
C GLN A 72 12.23 -8.44 9.72
N GLN A 73 12.99 -8.64 10.78
CA GLN A 73 13.06 -9.91 11.50
C GLN A 73 11.68 -10.30 12.04
N ARG A 74 11.04 -9.42 12.83
CA ARG A 74 9.68 -9.64 13.34
C ARG A 74 8.65 -9.87 12.24
N TYR A 75 8.79 -9.16 11.12
CA TYR A 75 7.91 -9.32 9.97
C TYR A 75 8.08 -10.70 9.31
N THR A 76 9.30 -11.21 9.26
CA THR A 76 9.60 -12.51 8.63
C THR A 76 9.16 -13.66 9.53
N GLU A 77 9.48 -13.58 10.83
CA GLU A 77 9.22 -14.63 11.82
C GLU A 77 7.76 -14.68 12.30
N GLY A 78 7.06 -13.54 12.31
CA GLY A 78 5.67 -13.49 12.80
C GLY A 78 4.68 -14.14 11.84
N GLY A 79 3.71 -14.93 12.32
CA GLY A 79 2.72 -15.60 11.46
C GLY A 79 1.61 -14.72 10.86
N THR A 80 1.63 -13.40 11.10
CA THR A 80 0.59 -12.47 10.62
C THR A 80 0.95 -11.89 9.25
N GLY A 81 -0.07 -11.59 8.43
CA GLY A 81 0.11 -10.89 7.16
C GLY A 81 0.75 -11.75 6.07
N GLU A 82 0.56 -13.07 6.14
CA GLU A 82 1.20 -14.03 5.21
C GLU A 82 0.89 -13.73 3.73
N ILE A 83 -0.34 -13.29 3.44
CA ILE A 83 -0.72 -12.80 2.10
C ILE A 83 0.08 -11.55 1.73
N THR A 84 0.14 -10.56 2.62
CA THR A 84 0.89 -9.31 2.39
C THR A 84 2.38 -9.57 2.15
N LYS A 85 2.97 -10.57 2.80
CA LYS A 85 4.38 -10.95 2.59
C LYS A 85 4.66 -11.49 1.19
N ARG A 86 3.66 -12.08 0.52
CA ARG A 86 3.82 -12.53 -0.87
C ARG A 86 4.02 -11.35 -1.82
N PHE A 87 3.35 -10.24 -1.55
CA PHE A 87 3.53 -8.98 -2.29
C PHE A 87 4.78 -8.22 -1.84
N PHE A 88 5.04 -8.17 -0.53
CA PHE A 88 6.07 -7.34 0.08
C PHE A 88 6.95 -8.11 1.05
N PRO A 89 7.89 -8.95 0.58
CA PRO A 89 8.75 -9.73 1.47
C PRO A 89 9.70 -8.85 2.30
N ARG A 90 10.03 -7.64 1.79
CA ARG A 90 10.90 -6.67 2.48
C ARG A 90 10.10 -5.46 2.95
N VAL A 91 10.15 -5.17 4.25
CA VAL A 91 9.46 -4.04 4.90
C VAL A 91 9.86 -2.71 4.27
N LYS A 92 11.14 -2.53 3.95
CA LYS A 92 11.65 -1.30 3.32
C LYS A 92 11.02 -1.06 1.94
N GLU A 93 10.87 -2.12 1.15
CA GLU A 93 10.28 -2.05 -0.18
C GLU A 93 8.77 -1.84 -0.11
N ALA A 94 8.10 -2.47 0.87
CA ALA A 94 6.70 -2.22 1.17
C ALA A 94 6.43 -0.73 1.38
N TYR A 95 7.21 -0.07 2.24
CA TYR A 95 7.08 1.36 2.49
C TYR A 95 7.30 2.21 1.24
N ARG A 96 8.34 1.89 0.46
CA ARG A 96 8.66 2.61 -0.78
C ARG A 96 7.50 2.52 -1.77
N ILE A 97 6.98 1.33 -2.02
CA ILE A 97 5.92 1.09 -3.00
C ILE A 97 4.59 1.66 -2.53
N LEU A 98 4.18 1.36 -1.29
CA LEU A 98 2.90 1.83 -0.74
C LEU A 98 2.83 3.35 -0.59
N SER A 99 3.98 4.04 -0.48
CA SER A 99 4.02 5.52 -0.48
C SER A 99 3.72 6.15 -1.85
N GLN A 100 3.79 5.38 -2.93
CA GLN A 100 3.62 5.84 -4.31
C GLN A 100 2.23 5.50 -4.88
N VAL A 101 1.49 4.59 -4.23
CA VAL A 101 0.22 4.10 -4.72
C VAL A 101 -0.90 4.61 -3.82
N PRO A 102 -1.96 5.25 -4.37
CA PRO A 102 -3.12 5.61 -3.56
C PRO A 102 -3.76 4.34 -3.01
N MET A 103 -3.94 4.28 -1.68
CA MET A 103 -4.56 3.13 -1.03
C MET A 103 -6.07 3.13 -1.29
N THR A 104 -6.52 2.25 -2.18
CA THR A 104 -7.94 2.01 -2.43
C THR A 104 -8.45 0.85 -1.55
N PRO A 105 -9.77 0.80 -1.22
CA PRO A 105 -10.32 -0.32 -0.46
C PRO A 105 -10.06 -1.68 -1.12
N LEU A 106 -10.16 -1.73 -2.45
CA LEU A 106 -9.93 -2.93 -3.25
C LEU A 106 -8.46 -3.39 -3.19
N LEU A 107 -7.53 -2.44 -3.27
CA LEU A 107 -6.11 -2.75 -3.14
C LEU A 107 -5.79 -3.25 -1.73
N ALA A 108 -6.33 -2.60 -0.70
CA ALA A 108 -6.16 -3.04 0.68
C ALA A 108 -6.71 -4.47 0.88
N GLN A 109 -7.89 -4.76 0.34
CA GLN A 109 -8.50 -6.09 0.36
C GLN A 109 -7.60 -7.14 -0.31
N THR A 110 -7.13 -6.85 -1.53
CA THR A 110 -6.22 -7.74 -2.27
C THR A 110 -4.93 -8.01 -1.48
N LEU A 111 -4.25 -6.96 -1.00
CA LEU A 111 -2.95 -7.10 -0.34
C LEU A 111 -3.02 -7.78 1.02
N THR A 112 -4.19 -7.75 1.68
CA THR A 112 -4.39 -8.37 2.99
C THR A 112 -5.08 -9.73 2.90
N GLY A 113 -5.67 -10.07 1.76
CA GLY A 113 -6.58 -11.21 1.64
C GLY A 113 -7.86 -11.07 2.44
N HIS A 114 -8.21 -9.84 2.78
CA HIS A 114 -9.51 -9.50 3.35
C HIS A 114 -10.46 -9.12 2.23
N GLY A 115 -11.76 -9.38 2.38
CA GLY A 115 -12.77 -8.97 1.41
C GLY A 115 -13.66 -10.11 0.96
N GLY A 116 -14.13 -10.06 -0.30
CA GLY A 116 -15.09 -11.00 -0.86
C GLY A 116 -14.57 -12.43 -1.09
N PHE A 117 -13.35 -12.75 -0.67
CA PHE A 117 -12.77 -14.09 -0.80
C PHE A 117 -13.53 -15.07 0.07
N THR A 118 -13.99 -16.18 -0.52
CA THR A 118 -14.85 -17.14 0.17
C THR A 118 -14.16 -17.77 1.40
N GLN A 119 -12.83 -17.95 1.39
CA GLN A 119 -12.09 -18.34 2.60
C GLN A 119 -12.24 -17.31 3.73
N TYR A 120 -12.12 -16.02 3.41
CA TYR A 120 -12.24 -14.95 4.40
C TYR A 120 -13.67 -14.84 4.92
N LEU A 121 -14.67 -14.88 4.04
CA LEU A 121 -16.08 -14.84 4.41
C LEU A 121 -16.49 -16.04 5.28
N ASN A 122 -15.96 -17.23 5.00
CA ASN A 122 -16.20 -18.43 5.79
C ASN A 122 -15.70 -18.30 7.23
N ARG A 123 -14.54 -17.66 7.45
CA ARG A 123 -14.03 -17.36 8.80
C ARG A 123 -15.01 -16.54 9.65
N PHE A 124 -15.81 -15.68 9.01
CA PHE A 124 -16.85 -14.87 9.66
C PHE A 124 -18.25 -15.50 9.62
N LYS A 125 -18.36 -16.76 9.15
CA LYS A 125 -19.63 -17.48 9.00
C LYS A 125 -20.64 -16.78 8.08
N LEU A 126 -20.13 -16.02 7.10
CA LEU A 126 -20.95 -15.37 6.06
C LEU A 126 -21.12 -16.28 4.82
N LYS A 127 -20.29 -17.31 4.69
CA LYS A 127 -20.43 -18.40 3.72
C LYS A 127 -20.17 -19.73 4.40
N ASP A 128 -20.92 -20.76 4.03
CA ASP A 128 -20.82 -22.08 4.66
C ASP A 128 -19.53 -22.82 4.31
N LEU A 129 -19.05 -22.66 3.07
CA LEU A 129 -17.87 -23.35 2.56
C LEU A 129 -16.80 -22.34 2.10
N PRO A 130 -15.50 -22.64 2.25
CA PRO A 130 -14.39 -21.76 1.85
C PRO A 130 -13.98 -21.92 0.36
N TYR A 131 -14.73 -22.69 -0.42
CA TYR A 131 -14.33 -23.12 -1.76
C TYR A 131 -14.66 -22.12 -2.87
N CYS A 132 -13.86 -22.14 -3.93
CA CYS A 132 -14.07 -21.36 -5.13
C CYS A 132 -15.11 -22.03 -6.05
N ALA A 133 -15.84 -21.22 -6.81
CA ALA A 133 -16.76 -21.71 -7.84
C ALA A 133 -16.06 -22.52 -8.94
N CYS A 134 -14.74 -22.38 -9.11
CA CYS A 134 -14.00 -23.13 -10.13
C CYS A 134 -13.88 -24.63 -9.80
N ALA A 135 -13.84 -24.99 -8.52
CA ALA A 135 -13.69 -26.37 -8.07
C ALA A 135 -14.06 -26.50 -6.59
N PRO A 136 -14.84 -27.53 -6.20
CA PRO A 136 -15.28 -27.72 -4.80
C PRO A 136 -14.15 -28.12 -3.84
N SER A 137 -12.95 -28.42 -4.35
CA SER A 137 -11.76 -28.76 -3.54
C SER A 137 -10.77 -27.60 -3.39
N LYS A 138 -10.96 -26.49 -4.11
CA LYS A 138 -10.02 -25.36 -4.11
C LYS A 138 -10.54 -24.26 -3.20
N VAL A 139 -9.78 -23.95 -2.15
CA VAL A 139 -10.06 -22.82 -1.27
C VAL A 139 -9.88 -21.51 -2.03
N GLN A 140 -10.83 -20.58 -1.90
CA GLN A 140 -10.77 -19.29 -2.57
C GLN A 140 -10.09 -18.25 -1.67
N ASP A 141 -8.77 -18.13 -1.77
CA ASP A 141 -8.01 -16.98 -1.30
C ASP A 141 -7.52 -16.10 -2.46
N VAL A 142 -6.81 -15.03 -2.10
CA VAL A 142 -6.19 -14.12 -3.08
C VAL A 142 -5.22 -14.86 -3.99
N LEU A 143 -4.40 -15.75 -3.43
CA LEU A 143 -3.33 -16.40 -4.21
C LEU A 143 -3.93 -17.36 -5.22
N HIS A 144 -4.93 -18.16 -4.84
CA HIS A 144 -5.68 -18.98 -5.76
C HIS A 144 -6.29 -18.14 -6.88
N VAL A 145 -6.98 -17.05 -6.54
CA VAL A 145 -7.60 -16.16 -7.53
C VAL A 145 -6.56 -15.54 -8.48
N LEU A 146 -5.48 -14.98 -7.94
CA LEU A 146 -4.45 -14.26 -8.69
C LEU A 146 -3.38 -15.13 -9.34
N GLU A 147 -3.18 -16.40 -8.94
CA GLU A 147 -2.16 -17.30 -9.51
C GLU A 147 -2.74 -18.54 -10.23
N GLU A 148 -3.87 -19.11 -9.78
CA GLU A 148 -4.30 -20.46 -10.21
C GLU A 148 -5.71 -20.53 -10.85
N CYS A 149 -6.62 -19.67 -10.44
CA CYS A 149 -8.04 -19.84 -10.69
C CYS A 149 -8.38 -19.79 -12.19
N PRO A 150 -8.96 -20.87 -12.78
CA PRO A 150 -9.21 -20.91 -14.22
C PRO A 150 -10.24 -19.87 -14.68
N ILE A 151 -11.11 -19.40 -13.77
CA ILE A 151 -12.09 -18.33 -14.05
C ILE A 151 -11.40 -17.04 -14.49
N PHE A 152 -10.21 -16.76 -13.92
CA PHE A 152 -9.44 -15.54 -14.19
C PHE A 152 -8.24 -15.79 -15.10
N ALA A 153 -8.18 -16.94 -15.77
CA ALA A 153 -7.03 -17.32 -16.59
C ALA A 153 -6.78 -16.33 -17.73
N ARG A 154 -7.84 -15.80 -18.36
CA ARG A 154 -7.73 -14.81 -19.44
C ARG A 154 -7.17 -13.49 -18.93
N GLU A 155 -7.74 -12.96 -17.85
CA GLU A 155 -7.32 -11.68 -17.27
C GLU A 155 -5.90 -11.75 -16.72
N ARG A 156 -5.48 -12.92 -16.20
CA ARG A 156 -4.11 -13.21 -15.79
C ARG A 156 -3.17 -13.18 -17.00
N ALA A 157 -3.47 -13.93 -18.06
CA ALA A 157 -2.65 -13.98 -19.26
C ALA A 157 -2.47 -12.60 -19.94
N GLU A 158 -3.53 -11.79 -19.99
CA GLU A 158 -3.45 -10.40 -20.48
C GLU A 158 -2.50 -9.53 -19.64
N THR A 159 -2.53 -9.73 -18.32
CA THR A 159 -1.67 -8.98 -17.39
C THR A 159 -0.21 -9.43 -17.49
N GLU A 160 0.02 -10.73 -17.65
CA GLU A 160 1.36 -11.29 -17.87
C GLU A 160 1.96 -10.80 -19.19
N ALA A 161 1.18 -10.81 -20.27
CA ALA A 161 1.59 -10.27 -21.56
C ALA A 161 1.89 -8.76 -21.50
N GLY A 162 1.11 -8.00 -20.73
CA GLY A 162 1.28 -6.55 -20.58
C GLY A 162 2.45 -6.12 -19.69
N THR A 163 2.96 -7.00 -18.83
CA THR A 163 3.99 -6.68 -17.82
C THR A 163 5.29 -7.45 -18.00
N ASN A 164 5.28 -8.50 -18.83
CA ASN A 164 6.38 -9.46 -18.99
C ASN A 164 6.81 -10.13 -17.66
N PHE A 165 5.90 -10.18 -16.68
CA PHE A 165 6.06 -10.88 -15.41
C PHE A 165 5.01 -11.97 -15.28
N MET A 166 5.43 -13.16 -14.85
CA MET A 166 4.47 -14.21 -14.50
C MET A 166 3.79 -13.90 -13.17
N ILE A 167 2.46 -14.02 -13.12
CA ILE A 167 1.69 -13.84 -11.89
C ILE A 167 1.67 -15.17 -11.16
N ALA A 168 2.80 -15.45 -10.50
CA ALA A 168 3.01 -16.64 -9.71
C ALA A 168 3.67 -16.27 -8.38
N ARG A 169 3.80 -17.26 -7.51
CA ARG A 169 4.30 -17.20 -6.12
C ARG A 169 5.44 -16.22 -5.81
N TYR A 170 6.36 -15.99 -6.74
CA TYR A 170 7.54 -15.12 -6.57
C TYR A 170 7.58 -13.90 -7.51
N GLY A 171 6.56 -13.72 -8.36
CA GLY A 171 6.52 -12.65 -9.37
C GLY A 171 6.10 -11.29 -8.83
N PHE A 172 5.29 -11.25 -7.76
CA PHE A 172 4.70 -10.00 -7.26
C PHE A 172 5.71 -8.92 -6.84
N PRO A 173 6.81 -9.21 -6.13
CA PRO A 173 7.75 -8.16 -5.72
C PRO A 173 8.43 -7.47 -6.91
N GLY A 174 8.74 -8.24 -7.97
CA GLY A 174 9.29 -7.70 -9.21
C GLY A 174 8.27 -6.86 -9.97
N LEU A 175 7.04 -7.38 -10.07
CA LEU A 175 5.91 -6.71 -10.71
C LEU A 175 5.57 -5.36 -10.05
N LEU A 176 5.58 -5.29 -8.72
CA LEU A 176 5.22 -4.09 -7.95
C LEU A 176 6.32 -3.01 -7.92
N ASN A 177 7.54 -3.34 -8.35
CA ASN A 177 8.65 -2.39 -8.36
C ASN A 177 8.49 -1.30 -9.42
N ASP A 178 7.90 -1.66 -10.57
CA ASP A 178 7.68 -0.76 -11.70
C ASP A 178 6.28 -0.11 -11.65
N GLU A 179 6.21 1.18 -11.99
CA GLU A 179 4.97 1.96 -11.90
C GLU A 179 3.92 1.55 -12.94
N GLN A 180 4.33 1.25 -14.17
CA GLN A 180 3.43 0.83 -15.23
C GLN A 180 2.84 -0.54 -14.89
N ASN A 181 3.70 -1.46 -14.44
CA ASN A 181 3.30 -2.80 -14.02
C ASN A 181 2.31 -2.77 -12.85
N ARG A 182 2.52 -1.88 -11.87
CA ARG A 182 1.55 -1.65 -10.79
C ARG A 182 0.18 -1.25 -11.33
N ALA A 183 0.12 -0.34 -12.31
CA ALA A 183 -1.15 0.08 -12.89
C ALA A 183 -1.87 -1.07 -13.62
N VAL A 184 -1.14 -1.94 -14.33
CA VAL A 184 -1.72 -3.12 -14.98
C VAL A 184 -2.24 -4.11 -13.94
N LEU A 185 -1.46 -4.39 -12.89
CA LEU A 185 -1.89 -5.26 -11.78
C LEU A 185 -3.15 -4.71 -11.09
N LEU A 186 -3.24 -3.40 -10.86
CA LEU A 186 -4.42 -2.80 -10.25
C LEU A 186 -5.67 -3.01 -11.10
N LYS A 187 -5.57 -2.86 -12.43
CA LYS A 187 -6.68 -3.16 -13.35
C LYS A 187 -7.08 -4.64 -13.30
N PHE A 188 -6.10 -5.54 -13.16
CA PHE A 188 -6.40 -6.97 -12.97
C PHE A 188 -7.19 -7.19 -11.68
N CYS A 189 -6.72 -6.66 -10.55
CA CYS A 189 -7.41 -6.78 -9.27
C CYS A 189 -8.83 -6.17 -9.32
N GLU A 190 -9.02 -5.06 -10.02
CA GLU A 190 -10.34 -4.46 -10.23
C GLU A 190 -11.30 -5.36 -10.98
N ARG A 191 -10.83 -6.04 -12.03
CA ARG A 191 -11.65 -7.00 -12.79
C ARG A 191 -12.02 -8.21 -11.94
N VAL A 192 -11.07 -8.73 -11.16
CA VAL A 192 -11.31 -9.84 -10.23
C VAL A 192 -12.43 -9.51 -9.24
N HIS A 193 -12.35 -8.37 -8.55
CA HIS A 193 -13.33 -8.02 -7.51
C HIS A 193 -14.71 -7.63 -8.08
N LYS A 194 -14.81 -7.28 -9.38
CA LYS A 194 -16.10 -7.03 -10.04
C LYS A 194 -16.84 -8.32 -10.39
N THR A 195 -16.10 -9.40 -10.60
CA THR A 195 -16.65 -10.71 -10.97
C THR A 195 -17.01 -11.57 -9.76
N MET A 196 -16.39 -11.30 -8.60
CA MET A 196 -16.65 -12.00 -7.33
C MET A 196 -17.84 -11.41 -6.58
#